data_AF-A0A3E0N0Q3-F1
#
_entry.id   AF-A0A3E0N0Q3-F1
#
_cell.length_a   1.000
_cell.length_b   1.000
_cell.length_c   1.000
_cell.angle_alpha   90.00
_cell.angle_beta   90.00
_cell.angle_gamma   90.00
#
_symmetry.space_group_name_H-M   'P 1'
#
loop_
_entity.id
_entity.type
_entity.pdbx_description
1 polymer ?
#
loop_
_entity_poly.entity_id
_entity_poly.type
_entity_poly.pdbx_seq_one_letter_code
_entity_poly.pdbx_strand_id
1 'polypeptide(L)'
;MTNTTTKTTDPTAAKLAEMLQENTGRALCDSGDYYGRNWEMNQGVDFEKTQEGTLRFWNRNGELDIMPIISVYHFLKERLEYNEALDEQYREFCEREDTYRELRSAEVFVEQLDDARGIYGDESGPFTVNTYNGEDLLSQIIQYVYWTDDDGAHVMLQIHGGCDARGGYTDPVAFDVVDYDGTAIFDNARASIYCNDCGKYWDTDDGYHWHTDGCSGRDDLKDYPATDERPNYPAPIDPAQLSLPIDLPERPQPNVGVIWVDDDENGHCPCCGGILRAAPWPCG
;
A
#
# COMPACT_ATOMS: atom_id res chain seq x y z
N MET A 1 4.44 -43.37 5.53
CA MET A 1 4.64 -42.22 6.42
C MET A 1 4.36 -40.98 5.59
N THR A 2 3.17 -40.42 5.72
CA THR A 2 2.78 -39.18 5.05
C THR A 2 3.47 -38.03 5.79
N ASN A 3 4.44 -37.39 5.13
CA ASN A 3 5.04 -36.15 5.62
C ASN A 3 3.97 -35.06 5.56
N THR A 4 3.43 -34.71 6.72
CA THR A 4 2.64 -33.51 6.90
C THR A 4 3.61 -32.34 6.85
N THR A 5 3.66 -31.65 5.71
CA THR A 5 4.34 -30.36 5.59
C THR A 5 3.57 -29.36 6.44
N THR A 6 4.05 -29.09 7.65
CA THR A 6 3.62 -27.92 8.43
C THR A 6 3.98 -26.68 7.63
N LYS A 7 2.97 -26.04 7.02
CA LYS A 7 3.05 -24.65 6.57
C LYS A 7 3.39 -23.82 7.81
N THR A 8 4.63 -23.36 7.92
CA THR A 8 4.96 -22.27 8.83
C THR A 8 4.23 -21.04 8.28
N THR A 9 3.11 -20.67 8.88
CA THR A 9 2.40 -19.42 8.58
C THR A 9 3.24 -18.27 9.08
N ASP A 10 3.55 -17.33 8.20
CA ASP A 10 4.14 -16.04 8.54
C ASP A 10 3.25 -15.35 9.59
N PRO A 11 3.75 -15.08 10.82
CA PRO A 11 2.96 -14.54 11.92
C PRO A 11 2.46 -13.12 11.62
N THR A 12 3.26 -12.30 10.93
CA THR A 12 2.87 -10.94 10.50
C THR A 12 1.71 -11.02 9.54
N ALA A 13 1.84 -11.82 8.48
CA ALA A 13 0.78 -12.05 7.50
C ALA A 13 -0.53 -12.54 8.17
N ALA A 14 -0.42 -13.44 9.14
CA ALA A 14 -1.57 -13.96 9.88
C ALA A 14 -2.23 -12.88 10.75
N LYS A 15 -1.45 -12.07 11.46
CA LYS A 15 -1.96 -10.99 12.32
C LYS A 15 -2.61 -9.87 11.50
N LEU A 16 -2.01 -9.47 10.39
CA LEU A 16 -2.61 -8.48 9.48
C LEU A 16 -3.95 -8.98 8.90
N ALA A 17 -4.01 -10.25 8.51
CA ALA A 17 -5.26 -10.84 8.02
C ALA A 17 -6.34 -10.95 9.11
N GLU A 18 -5.95 -11.16 10.38
CA GLU A 18 -6.84 -11.12 11.54
C GLU A 18 -7.40 -9.70 11.73
N MET A 19 -6.55 -8.67 11.76
CA MET A 19 -6.95 -7.28 11.89
C MET A 19 -7.93 -6.86 10.79
N LEU A 20 -7.62 -7.18 9.52
CA LEU A 20 -8.49 -6.84 8.38
C LEU A 20 -9.87 -7.51 8.44
N GLN A 21 -9.98 -8.64 9.13
CA GLN A 21 -11.24 -9.39 9.31
C GLN A 21 -11.92 -9.11 10.65
N GLU A 22 -11.32 -8.30 11.52
CA GLU A 22 -11.86 -7.99 12.84
C GLU A 22 -13.18 -7.23 12.72
N ASN A 23 -14.19 -7.68 13.47
CA ASN A 23 -15.47 -6.99 13.51
C ASN A 23 -15.34 -5.69 14.33
N THR A 24 -15.18 -4.57 13.63
CA THR A 24 -15.06 -3.24 14.25
C THR A 24 -16.41 -2.56 14.53
N GLY A 25 -17.50 -3.34 14.46
CA GLY A 25 -18.84 -2.91 14.84
C GLY A 25 -19.59 -2.13 13.77
N ARG A 26 -20.67 -1.45 14.20
CA ARG A 26 -21.55 -0.62 13.38
C ARG A 26 -21.92 0.63 14.18
N ALA A 27 -21.67 1.82 13.64
CA ALA A 27 -22.13 3.07 14.27
C ALA A 27 -23.43 3.58 13.62
N LEU A 28 -24.26 4.31 14.38
CA LEU A 28 -25.56 4.80 13.89
C LEU A 28 -25.43 5.75 12.68
N CYS A 29 -24.33 6.51 12.61
CA CYS A 29 -24.03 7.42 11.52
C CYS A 29 -23.11 6.79 10.45
N ASP A 30 -22.87 5.50 10.54
CA ASP A 30 -22.00 4.74 9.64
C ASP A 30 -22.76 4.42 8.35
N SER A 31 -22.29 4.91 7.21
CA SER A 31 -22.92 4.65 5.90
C SER A 31 -22.73 3.21 5.40
N GLY A 32 -22.11 2.35 6.22
CA GLY A 32 -21.83 0.95 5.89
C GLY A 32 -23.07 0.11 5.56
N ASP A 33 -24.27 0.53 5.96
CA ASP A 33 -25.51 -0.17 5.59
C ASP A 33 -25.89 -0.02 4.10
N TYR A 34 -25.28 0.94 3.38
CA TYR A 34 -25.49 1.14 1.94
C TYR A 34 -24.31 0.65 1.09
N TYR A 35 -23.07 0.85 1.54
CA TYR A 35 -21.85 0.55 0.76
C TYR A 35 -21.13 -0.73 1.21
N GLY A 36 -21.50 -1.31 2.35
CA GLY A 36 -20.75 -2.37 3.01
C GLY A 36 -19.60 -1.80 3.87
N ARG A 37 -19.24 -2.53 4.94
CA ARG A 37 -18.08 -2.20 5.78
C ARG A 37 -16.86 -2.97 5.32
N ASN A 38 -15.66 -2.40 5.46
CA ASN A 38 -14.44 -3.06 5.04
C ASN A 38 -14.28 -4.44 5.69
N TRP A 39 -14.52 -4.55 7.00
CA TRP A 39 -14.39 -5.83 7.69
C TRP A 39 -15.40 -6.87 7.19
N GLU A 40 -16.60 -6.47 6.77
CA GLU A 40 -17.62 -7.36 6.20
C GLU A 40 -17.19 -7.87 4.83
N MET A 41 -16.57 -7.02 4.00
CA MET A 41 -16.04 -7.40 2.69
C MET A 41 -14.80 -8.30 2.79
N ASN A 42 -14.04 -8.15 3.87
CA ASN A 42 -12.80 -8.90 4.11
C ASN A 42 -13.02 -10.32 4.64
N GLN A 43 -14.25 -10.69 5.04
CA GLN A 43 -14.53 -11.99 5.63
C GLN A 43 -14.18 -13.15 4.68
N GLY A 44 -13.28 -14.03 5.11
CA GLY A 44 -12.89 -15.23 4.36
C GLY A 44 -11.99 -14.96 3.16
N VAL A 45 -11.46 -13.74 3.03
CA VAL A 45 -10.50 -13.37 1.98
C VAL A 45 -9.13 -13.98 2.31
N ASP A 46 -8.48 -14.56 1.29
CA ASP A 46 -7.10 -15.02 1.35
C ASP A 46 -6.21 -13.93 0.75
N PHE A 47 -5.78 -12.97 1.58
CA PHE A 47 -5.07 -11.77 1.14
C PHE A 47 -3.73 -12.04 0.44
N GLU A 48 -3.07 -13.17 0.75
CA GLU A 48 -1.87 -13.63 0.04
C GLU A 48 -2.10 -13.86 -1.46
N LYS A 49 -3.36 -14.04 -1.87
CA LYS A 49 -3.76 -14.27 -3.27
C LYS A 49 -4.45 -13.07 -3.90
N THR A 50 -4.64 -11.97 -3.16
CA THR A 50 -5.22 -10.75 -3.73
C THR A 50 -4.15 -9.98 -4.49
N GLN A 51 -4.58 -9.07 -5.37
CA GLN A 51 -3.66 -8.18 -6.07
C GLN A 51 -3.03 -7.18 -5.08
N GLU A 52 -1.76 -6.84 -5.31
CA GLU A 52 -1.00 -5.83 -4.55
C GLU A 52 -1.57 -4.41 -4.70
N GLY A 53 -2.16 -4.14 -5.86
CA GLY A 53 -2.90 -2.91 -6.12
C GLY A 53 -3.87 -3.09 -7.28
N THR A 54 -4.85 -2.21 -7.32
CA THR A 54 -5.77 -2.04 -8.46
C THR A 54 -5.51 -0.71 -9.11
N LEU A 55 -5.87 -0.59 -10.38
CA LEU A 55 -5.57 0.58 -11.18
C LEU A 55 -6.76 0.84 -12.09
N ARG A 56 -7.26 2.08 -12.05
CA ARG A 56 -8.33 2.53 -12.95
C ARG A 56 -7.86 3.70 -13.77
N PHE A 57 -8.27 3.68 -15.03
CA PHE A 57 -8.02 4.77 -15.95
C PHE A 57 -9.33 5.35 -16.45
N TRP A 58 -9.41 6.67 -16.51
CA TRP A 58 -10.46 7.37 -17.24
C TRP A 58 -9.86 8.25 -18.31
N ASN A 59 -10.40 8.14 -19.51
CA ASN A 59 -10.09 9.03 -20.61
C ASN A 59 -11.17 10.12 -20.70
N ARG A 60 -10.81 11.35 -20.33
CA ARG A 60 -11.70 12.51 -20.41
C ARG A 60 -11.27 13.41 -21.57
N ASN A 61 -11.71 13.06 -22.78
CA ASN A 61 -11.40 13.80 -24.02
C ASN A 61 -9.89 13.88 -24.35
N GLY A 62 -9.14 12.79 -24.12
CA GLY A 62 -7.71 12.71 -24.39
C GLY A 62 -6.82 13.06 -23.19
N GLU A 63 -7.41 13.52 -22.09
CA GLU A 63 -6.74 13.65 -20.79
C GLU A 63 -6.94 12.37 -19.97
N LEU A 64 -5.84 11.83 -19.44
CA LEU A 64 -5.83 10.60 -18.68
C LEU A 64 -5.92 10.91 -17.18
N ASP A 65 -6.90 10.31 -16.53
CA ASP A 65 -7.01 10.25 -15.07
C ASP A 65 -6.60 8.85 -14.63
N ILE A 66 -5.68 8.76 -13.68
CA ILE A 66 -5.06 7.49 -13.24
C ILE A 66 -5.28 7.38 -11.74
N MET A 67 -5.98 6.34 -11.32
CA MET A 67 -6.26 6.13 -9.89
C MET A 67 -5.72 4.77 -9.46
N PRO A 68 -4.49 4.72 -8.93
CA PRO A 68 -3.99 3.55 -8.23
C PRO A 68 -4.68 3.42 -6.87
N ILE A 69 -4.97 2.18 -6.45
CA ILE A 69 -5.36 1.84 -5.09
C ILE A 69 -4.48 0.67 -4.66
N ILE A 70 -3.70 0.85 -3.60
CA ILE A 70 -2.74 -0.12 -3.08
C ILE A 70 -3.39 -0.94 -1.95
N SER A 71 -3.19 -2.25 -1.97
CA SER A 71 -3.70 -3.12 -0.91
C SER A 71 -3.00 -2.82 0.41
N VAL A 72 -3.77 -2.44 1.43
CA VAL A 72 -3.26 -2.27 2.80
C VAL A 72 -2.53 -3.52 3.29
N TYR A 73 -3.04 -4.70 2.97
CA TYR A 73 -2.41 -5.96 3.38
C TYR A 73 -0.98 -6.09 2.83
N HIS A 74 -0.82 -5.94 1.51
CA HIS A 74 0.48 -6.10 0.85
C HIS A 74 1.43 -4.97 1.25
N PHE A 75 0.92 -3.73 1.34
CA PHE A 75 1.69 -2.58 1.82
C PHE A 75 2.28 -2.84 3.22
N LEU A 76 1.44 -3.23 4.19
CA LEU A 76 1.87 -3.45 5.56
C LEU A 76 2.76 -4.69 5.70
N LYS A 77 2.45 -5.78 4.99
CA LYS A 77 3.20 -7.03 5.08
C LYS A 77 4.67 -6.86 4.67
N GLU A 78 4.93 -6.01 3.67
CA GLU A 78 6.30 -5.72 3.22
C GLU A 78 7.09 -4.83 4.18
N ARG A 79 6.40 -4.12 5.07
CA ARG A 79 6.97 -3.02 5.88
C ARG A 79 6.96 -3.29 7.36
N LEU A 80 6.24 -4.30 7.82
CA LEU A 80 6.02 -4.53 9.24
C LEU A 80 6.40 -5.96 9.62
N GLU A 81 6.90 -6.12 10.83
CA GLU A 81 7.05 -7.40 11.50
C GLU A 81 6.23 -7.39 12.79
N TYR A 82 5.41 -8.42 13.00
CA TYR A 82 4.54 -8.46 14.18
C TYR A 82 5.36 -8.62 15.46
N ASN A 83 5.24 -7.64 16.36
CA ASN A 83 5.94 -7.64 17.64
C ASN A 83 5.00 -8.16 18.74
N GLU A 84 4.95 -9.49 18.88
CA GLU A 84 4.11 -10.16 19.87
C GLU A 84 4.41 -9.73 21.31
N ALA A 85 5.68 -9.49 21.64
CA ALA A 85 6.09 -9.12 23.00
C ALA A 85 5.63 -7.71 23.38
N LEU A 86 5.72 -6.76 22.45
CA LEU A 86 5.26 -5.39 22.66
C LEU A 86 3.72 -5.30 22.64
N ASP A 87 3.07 -6.08 21.77
CA ASP A 87 1.61 -6.20 21.71
C ASP A 87 1.03 -6.74 23.03
N GLU A 88 1.69 -7.74 23.63
CA GLU A 88 1.28 -8.26 24.94
C GLU A 88 1.51 -7.24 26.06
N GLN A 89 2.63 -6.51 26.05
CA GLN A 89 2.86 -5.42 27.02
C GLN A 89 1.77 -4.34 26.94
N TYR A 90 1.32 -4.00 25.72
CA TYR A 90 0.22 -3.06 25.53
C TYR A 90 -1.11 -3.60 26.08
N ARG A 91 -1.41 -4.89 25.89
CA ARG A 91 -2.59 -5.52 26.48
C ARG A 91 -2.55 -5.50 28.00
N GLU A 92 -1.42 -5.88 28.60
CA GLU A 92 -1.22 -5.85 30.04
C GLU A 92 -1.35 -4.42 30.60
N PHE A 93 -0.83 -3.43 29.87
CA PHE A 93 -1.04 -2.01 30.20
C PHE A 93 -2.52 -1.67 30.23
N CYS A 94 -3.28 -2.02 29.18
CA CYS A 94 -4.71 -1.69 29.12
C CYS A 94 -5.51 -2.35 30.25
N GLU A 95 -5.20 -3.61 30.56
CA GLU A 95 -5.83 -4.34 31.66
C GLU A 95 -5.47 -3.75 33.03
N ARG A 96 -4.21 -3.38 33.25
CA ARG A 96 -3.76 -2.76 34.50
C ARG A 96 -4.40 -1.40 34.74
N GLU A 97 -4.49 -0.58 33.70
CA GLU A 97 -5.06 0.78 33.77
C GLU A 97 -6.60 0.80 33.65
N ASP A 98 -7.24 -0.36 33.43
CA ASP A 98 -8.70 -0.51 33.21
C ASP A 98 -9.20 0.42 32.08
N THR A 99 -8.47 0.43 30.95
CA THR A 99 -8.78 1.27 29.77
C THR A 99 -9.12 0.45 28.53
N TYR A 100 -9.79 1.09 27.57
CA TYR A 100 -10.11 0.49 26.28
C TYR A 100 -8.88 0.43 25.38
N ARG A 101 -8.83 -0.54 24.47
CA ARG A 101 -7.79 -0.64 23.45
C ARG A 101 -8.13 0.26 22.27
N GLU A 102 -7.79 1.53 22.42
CA GLU A 102 -8.03 2.56 21.41
C GLU A 102 -6.78 3.41 21.21
N LEU A 103 -6.81 4.27 20.20
CA LEU A 103 -5.67 5.13 19.85
C LEU A 103 -5.13 5.89 21.07
N ARG A 104 -6.01 6.43 21.91
CA ARG A 104 -5.59 7.20 23.07
C ARG A 104 -4.82 6.35 24.09
N SER A 105 -5.22 5.11 24.29
CA SER A 105 -4.49 4.20 25.18
C SER A 105 -3.15 3.81 24.59
N ALA A 106 -3.06 3.61 23.27
CA ALA A 106 -1.80 3.37 22.57
C ALA A 106 -0.84 4.57 22.70
N GLU A 107 -1.34 5.81 22.54
CA GLU A 107 -0.53 7.02 22.75
C GLU A 107 0.03 7.07 24.17
N VAL A 108 -0.81 6.89 25.19
CA VAL A 108 -0.39 6.92 26.59
C VAL A 108 0.59 5.79 26.91
N PHE A 109 0.39 4.60 26.34
CA PHE A 109 1.31 3.47 26.51
C PHE A 109 2.70 3.81 25.96
N VAL A 110 2.78 4.30 24.72
CA VAL A 110 4.07 4.64 24.08
C VAL A 110 4.75 5.82 24.77
N GLU A 111 3.99 6.84 25.23
CA GLU A 111 4.52 7.95 26.05
C GLU A 111 5.16 7.50 27.37
N GLN A 112 4.81 6.31 27.88
CA GLN A 112 5.36 5.74 29.11
C GLN A 112 6.58 4.84 28.89
N LEU A 113 6.98 4.59 27.64
CA LEU A 113 8.19 3.85 27.34
C LEU A 113 9.41 4.76 27.55
N ASP A 114 10.37 4.29 28.35
CA ASP A 114 11.52 5.10 28.81
C ASP A 114 12.38 5.65 27.66
N ASP A 115 12.45 4.95 26.52
CA ASP A 115 13.34 5.26 25.39
C ASP A 115 12.61 5.65 24.09
N ALA A 116 11.31 5.95 24.17
CA ALA A 116 10.55 6.32 22.98
C ALA A 116 10.92 7.72 22.47
N ARG A 117 11.36 7.79 21.21
CA ARG A 117 11.88 8.98 20.51
C ARG A 117 11.09 9.24 19.23
N GLY A 118 11.28 10.43 18.65
CA GLY A 118 10.66 10.79 17.37
C GLY A 118 11.32 10.13 16.16
N ILE A 119 10.85 10.49 14.95
CA ILE A 119 11.33 9.93 13.66
C ILE A 119 12.83 10.10 13.42
N TYR A 120 13.46 11.13 14.00
CA TYR A 120 14.90 11.35 13.87
C TYR A 120 15.71 10.87 15.08
N GLY A 121 15.10 10.04 15.93
CA GLY A 121 15.70 9.60 17.20
C GLY A 121 15.92 10.76 18.19
N ASP A 122 15.12 11.82 18.07
CA ASP A 122 15.23 13.03 18.88
C ASP A 122 14.16 13.10 19.98
N GLU A 123 14.26 14.13 20.81
CA GLU A 123 13.33 14.39 21.93
C GLU A 123 11.96 14.92 21.48
N SER A 124 11.63 14.91 20.17
CA SER A 124 10.26 15.26 19.73
C SER A 124 9.22 14.25 20.19
N GLY A 125 9.67 13.01 20.49
CA GLY A 125 8.86 11.94 21.03
C GLY A 125 7.94 11.27 20.01
N PRO A 126 7.12 10.31 20.46
CA PRO A 126 6.15 9.61 19.63
C PRO A 126 5.15 10.57 18.96
N PHE A 127 4.62 10.17 17.79
CA PHE A 127 3.57 10.93 17.12
C PHE A 127 2.54 10.02 16.47
N THR A 128 1.35 10.59 16.26
CA THR A 128 0.20 9.88 15.72
C THR A 128 -0.03 10.26 14.26
N VAL A 129 -0.23 9.26 13.41
CA VAL A 129 -0.59 9.42 12.00
C VAL A 129 -1.96 8.80 11.75
N ASN A 130 -2.75 9.45 10.92
CA ASN A 130 -3.95 8.87 10.32
C ASN A 130 -3.94 9.22 8.83
N THR A 131 -3.96 8.20 7.97
CA THR A 131 -3.78 8.40 6.53
C THR A 131 -4.93 9.18 5.89
N TYR A 132 -6.10 9.21 6.54
CA TYR A 132 -7.21 10.07 6.14
C TYR A 132 -6.86 11.58 6.09
N ASN A 133 -5.88 12.03 6.88
CA ASN A 133 -5.52 13.45 6.99
C ASN A 133 -4.55 13.93 5.89
N GLY A 134 -4.05 13.05 5.04
CA GLY A 134 -3.11 13.37 3.97
C GLY A 134 -3.47 12.70 2.66
N GLU A 135 -2.54 12.77 1.72
CA GLU A 135 -2.57 11.94 0.52
C GLU A 135 -2.40 10.46 0.92
N ASP A 136 -3.23 9.60 0.33
CA ASP A 136 -3.24 8.17 0.64
C ASP A 136 -3.71 7.38 -0.58
N LEU A 137 -2.97 6.35 -0.93
CA LEU A 137 -3.33 5.42 -2.01
C LEU A 137 -3.83 4.08 -1.46
N LEU A 138 -3.85 3.90 -0.15
CA LEU A 138 -4.23 2.64 0.47
C LEU A 138 -5.71 2.30 0.28
N SER A 139 -6.01 1.01 0.19
CA SER A 139 -7.36 0.47 0.01
C SER A 139 -8.26 0.64 1.23
N GLN A 140 -7.66 0.90 2.40
CA GLN A 140 -8.34 1.20 3.65
C GLN A 140 -7.50 2.20 4.44
N ILE A 141 -8.16 3.04 5.24
CA ILE A 141 -7.47 3.98 6.12
C ILE A 141 -6.73 3.20 7.21
N ILE A 142 -5.51 3.64 7.53
CA ILE A 142 -4.79 3.20 8.71
C ILE A 142 -4.49 4.38 9.62
N GLN A 143 -4.38 4.10 10.92
CA GLN A 143 -3.85 5.06 11.88
C GLN A 143 -2.89 4.35 12.82
N TYR A 144 -1.89 5.06 13.30
CA TYR A 144 -0.89 4.48 14.16
C TYR A 144 -0.19 5.53 15.02
N VAL A 145 0.32 5.09 16.18
CA VAL A 145 1.34 5.82 16.94
C VAL A 145 2.69 5.28 16.49
N TYR A 146 3.58 6.17 16.04
CA TYR A 146 4.93 5.85 15.61
C TYR A 146 5.95 6.37 16.63
N TRP A 147 7.00 5.59 16.88
CA TRP A 147 8.18 6.03 17.63
C TRP A 147 9.42 5.25 17.18
N THR A 148 10.58 5.73 17.62
CA THR A 148 11.83 5.00 17.52
C THR A 148 12.42 4.75 18.91
N ASP A 149 13.24 3.71 19.04
CA ASP A 149 14.06 3.45 20.21
C ASP A 149 15.43 2.87 19.78
N ASP A 150 16.15 2.22 20.69
CA ASP A 150 17.46 1.63 20.39
C ASP A 150 17.36 0.36 19.51
N ASP A 151 16.19 -0.27 19.42
CA ASP A 151 15.95 -1.49 18.63
C ASP A 151 15.43 -1.18 17.21
N GLY A 152 14.82 0.00 17.01
CA GLY A 152 14.41 0.45 15.69
C GLY A 152 13.19 1.36 15.71
N ALA A 153 12.43 1.32 14.60
CA ALA A 153 11.17 2.04 14.46
C ALA A 153 9.99 1.09 14.71
N HIS A 154 8.96 1.60 15.35
CA HIS A 154 7.81 0.82 15.82
C HIS A 154 6.50 1.55 15.55
N VAL A 155 5.42 0.77 15.43
CA VAL A 155 4.07 1.30 15.34
C VAL A 155 3.07 0.54 16.20
N MET A 156 2.15 1.29 16.83
CA MET A 156 0.89 0.76 17.35
C MET A 156 -0.19 0.98 16.28
N LEU A 157 -0.42 -0.02 15.46
CA LEU A 157 -1.25 0.06 14.25
C LEU A 157 -2.72 -0.24 14.52
N GLN A 158 -3.60 0.55 13.92
CA GLN A 158 -5.02 0.24 13.74
C GLN A 158 -5.44 0.34 12.28
N ILE A 159 -6.32 -0.56 11.85
CA ILE A 159 -6.86 -0.57 10.48
C ILE A 159 -8.35 -0.21 10.51
N HIS A 160 -8.79 0.65 9.59
CA HIS A 160 -10.18 1.04 9.49
C HIS A 160 -11.04 -0.05 8.85
N GLY A 161 -11.81 -0.76 9.69
CA GLY A 161 -12.77 -1.78 9.27
C GLY A 161 -14.18 -1.24 8.97
N GLY A 162 -14.48 0.01 9.36
CA GLY A 162 -15.81 0.63 9.25
C GLY A 162 -16.09 1.29 7.89
N CYS A 163 -17.06 2.22 7.88
CA CYS A 163 -17.35 3.08 6.71
C CYS A 163 -17.29 4.60 7.08
N ASP A 164 -17.06 4.94 8.36
CA ASP A 164 -16.82 6.31 8.85
C ASP A 164 -15.45 6.42 9.52
N ALA A 165 -14.55 7.27 9.00
CA ALA A 165 -13.17 7.43 9.47
C ALA A 165 -13.03 7.91 10.94
N ARG A 166 -14.13 8.32 11.60
CA ARG A 166 -14.16 8.75 13.01
C ARG A 166 -14.30 7.58 14.00
N GLY A 167 -14.47 6.36 13.52
CA GLY A 167 -14.58 5.15 14.33
C GLY A 167 -14.42 3.88 13.51
N GLY A 168 -14.66 2.71 14.10
CA GLY A 168 -14.60 1.43 13.38
C GLY A 168 -13.19 0.99 13.02
N TYR A 169 -12.20 1.39 13.81
CA TYR A 169 -10.84 0.85 13.75
C TYR A 169 -10.73 -0.43 14.58
N THR A 170 -9.77 -1.30 14.21
CA THR A 170 -9.38 -2.46 15.02
C THR A 170 -8.81 -2.03 16.37
N ASP A 171 -8.68 -2.96 17.32
CA ASP A 171 -7.77 -2.76 18.45
C ASP A 171 -6.34 -2.42 17.94
N PRO A 172 -5.56 -1.56 18.63
CA PRO A 172 -4.15 -1.33 18.29
C PRO A 172 -3.32 -2.60 18.48
N VAL A 173 -2.43 -2.87 17.53
CA VAL A 173 -1.50 -4.00 17.54
C VAL A 173 -0.08 -3.49 17.27
N ALA A 174 0.89 -4.01 18.01
CA ALA A 174 2.28 -3.58 17.90
C ALA A 174 3.02 -4.28 16.74
N PHE A 175 3.78 -3.49 15.97
CA PHE A 175 4.68 -3.98 14.92
C PHE A 175 5.98 -3.20 14.91
N ASP A 176 7.05 -3.86 14.48
CA ASP A 176 8.33 -3.24 14.14
C ASP A 176 8.30 -2.84 12.65
N VAL A 177 8.90 -1.71 12.29
CA VAL A 177 9.03 -1.26 10.90
C VAL A 177 10.29 -1.88 10.29
N VAL A 178 10.10 -2.61 9.19
CA VAL A 178 11.11 -3.44 8.54
C VAL A 178 11.62 -2.72 7.29
N ASP A 179 12.52 -1.76 7.50
CA ASP A 179 13.28 -1.11 6.43
C ASP A 179 14.58 -0.51 6.98
N TYR A 180 15.43 0.02 6.08
CA TYR A 180 16.76 0.51 6.47
C TYR A 180 16.71 1.79 7.30
N ASP A 181 15.74 2.67 7.05
CA ASP A 181 15.67 3.99 7.69
C ASP A 181 14.50 4.14 8.67
N GLY A 182 13.65 3.13 8.84
CA GLY A 182 12.52 3.14 9.77
C GLY A 182 11.33 3.95 9.24
N THR A 183 11.30 4.33 7.95
CA THR A 183 10.34 5.32 7.42
C THR A 183 9.41 4.80 6.34
N ALA A 184 9.57 3.56 5.88
CA ALA A 184 8.76 2.98 4.80
C ALA A 184 7.25 2.98 5.06
N ILE A 185 6.81 3.03 6.32
CA ILE A 185 5.39 3.13 6.69
C ILE A 185 4.75 4.46 6.25
N PHE A 186 5.54 5.50 6.00
CA PHE A 186 5.07 6.81 5.52
C PHE A 186 4.90 6.88 4.00
N ASP A 187 5.25 5.83 3.26
CA ASP A 187 5.12 5.77 1.80
C ASP A 187 3.68 5.40 1.35
N ASN A 188 2.66 5.68 2.16
CA ASN A 188 1.26 5.31 1.88
C ASN A 188 0.66 6.05 0.67
N ALA A 189 1.27 7.17 0.26
CA ALA A 189 0.92 7.92 -0.94
C ALA A 189 1.75 7.51 -2.17
N ARG A 190 2.69 6.56 -2.02
CA ARG A 190 3.57 6.12 -3.11
C ARG A 190 3.09 4.83 -3.75
N ALA A 191 3.24 4.75 -5.07
CA ALA A 191 2.92 3.54 -5.83
C ALA A 191 3.79 3.40 -7.07
N SER A 192 3.95 2.16 -7.52
CA SER A 192 4.54 1.85 -8.82
C SER A 192 3.45 1.28 -9.74
N ILE A 193 3.34 1.80 -10.96
CA ILE A 193 2.58 1.21 -12.05
C ILE A 193 3.55 0.47 -12.98
N TYR A 194 3.28 -0.77 -13.35
CA TYR A 194 4.18 -1.56 -14.17
C TYR A 194 3.47 -2.42 -15.22
N CYS A 195 4.22 -2.81 -16.25
CA CYS A 195 3.79 -3.72 -17.30
C CYS A 195 4.61 -5.01 -17.24
N ASN A 196 3.96 -6.15 -16.93
CA ASN A 196 4.62 -7.46 -16.88
C ASN A 196 5.17 -7.93 -18.24
N ASP A 197 4.59 -7.47 -19.35
CA ASP A 197 4.96 -7.96 -20.68
C ASP A 197 6.28 -7.36 -21.18
N CYS A 198 6.61 -6.14 -20.76
CA CYS A 198 7.80 -5.42 -21.24
C CYS A 198 8.67 -4.80 -20.13
N GLY A 199 8.33 -4.99 -18.86
CA GLY A 199 9.11 -4.53 -17.71
C GLY A 199 9.20 -3.00 -17.56
N LYS A 200 8.33 -2.25 -18.24
CA LYS A 200 8.21 -0.79 -18.03
C LYS A 200 7.46 -0.51 -16.75
N TYR A 201 7.88 0.51 -16.02
CA TYR A 201 7.21 0.93 -14.80
C TYR A 201 7.30 2.45 -14.59
N TRP A 202 6.39 3.02 -13.83
CA TRP A 202 6.32 4.44 -13.51
C TRP A 202 5.99 4.56 -12.03
N ASP A 203 6.59 5.53 -11.36
CA ASP A 203 6.38 5.73 -9.93
C ASP A 203 5.57 7.00 -9.70
N THR A 204 4.85 7.04 -8.59
CA THR A 204 4.18 8.25 -8.09
C THR A 204 4.43 8.38 -6.61
N ASP A 205 4.48 9.62 -6.13
CA ASP A 205 4.58 9.95 -4.72
C ASP A 205 3.29 10.52 -4.12
N ASP A 206 2.25 10.74 -4.94
CA ASP A 206 0.98 11.31 -4.51
C ASP A 206 -0.25 10.86 -5.34
N GLY A 207 -0.07 9.93 -6.29
CA GLY A 207 -1.11 9.50 -7.24
C GLY A 207 -1.35 10.44 -8.42
N TYR A 208 -0.68 11.60 -8.49
CA TYR A 208 -0.92 12.65 -9.48
C TYR A 208 0.34 13.04 -10.28
N HIS A 209 1.50 13.06 -9.64
CA HIS A 209 2.80 13.22 -10.27
C HIS A 209 3.39 11.85 -10.57
N TRP A 210 3.65 11.60 -11.85
CA TRP A 210 4.17 10.33 -12.33
C TRP A 210 5.59 10.56 -12.80
N HIS A 211 6.54 9.85 -12.22
CA HIS A 211 7.96 10.01 -12.49
C HIS A 211 8.47 8.87 -13.37
N THR A 212 9.39 9.24 -14.26
CA THR A 212 10.15 8.32 -15.09
C THR A 212 11.51 7.96 -14.50
N ASP A 213 11.88 8.49 -13.33
CA ASP A 213 13.23 8.36 -12.76
C ASP A 213 13.62 6.92 -12.35
N GLY A 214 12.68 5.96 -12.38
CA GLY A 214 12.95 4.52 -12.40
C GLY A 214 12.78 3.84 -13.77
N CYS A 215 12.02 4.42 -14.69
CA CYS A 215 11.62 3.80 -15.94
C CYS A 215 12.71 3.75 -17.01
N SER A 216 12.56 2.80 -17.92
CA SER A 216 13.17 2.82 -19.26
C SER A 216 12.25 3.49 -20.32
N GLY A 217 11.30 4.31 -19.87
CA GLY A 217 10.31 5.08 -20.64
C GLY A 217 10.81 6.50 -20.91
N ARG A 218 10.13 7.23 -21.81
CA ARG A 218 10.59 8.53 -22.31
C ARG A 218 9.88 9.73 -21.69
N ASP A 219 8.62 9.53 -21.29
CA ASP A 219 7.68 10.55 -20.84
C ASP A 219 6.93 10.05 -19.59
N ASP A 220 6.44 10.99 -18.78
CA ASP A 220 5.63 10.70 -17.59
C ASP A 220 4.33 9.99 -18.00
N LEU A 221 3.82 9.08 -17.17
CA LEU A 221 2.70 8.21 -17.56
C LEU A 221 1.46 9.01 -17.97
N LYS A 222 1.21 10.14 -17.29
CA LYS A 222 0.08 11.05 -17.57
C LYS A 222 0.20 11.83 -18.89
N ASP A 223 1.41 11.92 -19.45
CA ASP A 223 1.67 12.69 -20.67
C ASP A 223 1.43 11.86 -21.94
N TYR A 224 1.22 10.55 -21.80
CA TYR A 224 0.84 9.71 -22.93
C TYR A 224 -0.59 10.03 -23.40
N PRO A 225 -0.82 10.20 -24.72
CA PRO A 225 -2.17 10.33 -25.25
C PRO A 225 -3.00 9.08 -24.93
N ALA A 226 -4.25 9.26 -24.53
CA ALA A 226 -5.17 8.17 -24.23
C ALA A 226 -6.19 7.92 -25.35
N THR A 227 -6.63 6.67 -25.51
CA THR A 227 -7.69 6.28 -26.44
C THR A 227 -8.53 5.13 -25.90
N ASP A 228 -9.79 5.08 -26.32
CA ASP A 228 -10.70 3.97 -25.98
C ASP A 228 -10.69 2.90 -27.10
N GLU A 229 -10.07 3.21 -28.25
CA GLU A 229 -9.96 2.29 -29.38
C GLU A 229 -8.63 1.55 -29.32
N ARG A 230 -8.68 0.20 -29.30
CA ARG A 230 -7.48 -0.64 -29.26
C ARG A 230 -6.51 -0.27 -30.40
N PRO A 231 -5.32 0.26 -30.09
CA PRO A 231 -4.32 0.58 -31.10
C PRO A 231 -3.76 -0.66 -31.74
N ASN A 232 -3.25 -0.51 -32.96
CA ASN A 232 -2.35 -1.51 -33.52
C ASN A 232 -0.97 -1.34 -32.87
N TYR A 233 -0.79 -2.00 -31.73
CA TYR A 233 0.50 -1.95 -31.04
C TYR A 233 1.60 -2.56 -31.90
N PRO A 234 2.78 -1.93 -31.93
CA PRO A 234 3.96 -2.55 -32.52
C PRO A 234 4.24 -3.88 -31.81
N ALA A 235 4.79 -4.84 -32.56
CA ALA A 235 5.17 -6.12 -31.97
C ALA A 235 6.07 -5.89 -30.73
N PRO A 236 5.92 -6.69 -29.66
CA PRO A 236 6.72 -6.55 -28.45
C PRO A 236 8.20 -6.45 -28.80
N ILE A 237 8.86 -5.42 -28.26
CA ILE A 237 10.30 -5.25 -28.43
C ILE A 237 10.98 -6.44 -27.78
N ASP A 238 11.88 -7.12 -28.50
CA ASP A 238 12.66 -8.24 -27.98
C ASP A 238 13.29 -7.85 -26.64
N PRO A 239 13.10 -8.61 -25.54
CA PRO A 239 13.70 -8.30 -24.24
C PRO A 239 15.21 -8.07 -24.31
N ALA A 240 15.92 -8.71 -25.25
CA ALA A 240 17.34 -8.47 -25.48
C ALA A 240 17.63 -7.02 -25.95
N GLN A 241 16.71 -6.39 -26.69
CA GLN A 241 16.83 -5.00 -27.11
C GLN A 241 16.54 -3.99 -25.99
N LEU A 242 15.80 -4.38 -24.95
CA LEU A 242 15.56 -3.53 -23.77
C LEU A 242 16.79 -3.38 -22.87
N SER A 243 17.71 -4.35 -22.94
CA SER A 243 19.01 -4.32 -22.24
C SER A 243 20.05 -3.40 -22.89
N LEU A 244 19.77 -2.86 -24.08
CA LEU A 244 20.66 -1.94 -24.78
C LEU A 244 20.66 -0.56 -24.10
N PRO A 245 21.84 0.07 -23.92
CA PRO A 245 21.95 1.45 -23.45
C PRO A 245 20.98 2.40 -24.14
N ILE A 246 20.33 3.27 -23.36
CA ILE A 246 19.29 4.22 -23.83
C ILE A 246 19.79 5.09 -25.00
N ASP A 247 21.08 5.41 -25.02
CA ASP A 247 21.68 6.31 -26.01
C ASP A 247 22.13 5.61 -27.30
N LEU A 248 21.93 4.29 -27.44
CA LEU A 248 22.32 3.59 -28.67
C LEU A 248 21.35 3.92 -29.82
N PRO A 249 21.86 4.40 -30.98
CA PRO A 249 21.03 4.70 -32.14
C PRO A 249 20.36 3.47 -32.77
N GLU A 250 20.82 2.27 -32.41
CA GLU A 250 20.26 0.98 -32.84
C GLU A 250 19.07 0.53 -31.99
N ARG A 251 18.86 1.16 -30.81
CA ARG A 251 17.66 0.92 -30.02
C ARG A 251 16.48 1.49 -30.81
N PRO A 252 15.48 0.68 -31.20
CA PRO A 252 14.27 1.21 -31.80
C PRO A 252 13.76 2.33 -30.90
N GLN A 253 13.46 3.50 -31.48
CA GLN A 253 12.82 4.56 -30.69
C GLN A 253 11.61 3.92 -30.03
N PRO A 254 11.51 3.90 -28.68
CA PRO A 254 10.37 3.30 -28.01
C PRO A 254 9.15 3.95 -28.64
N ASN A 255 8.28 3.13 -29.22
CA ASN A 255 7.12 3.65 -29.92
C ASN A 255 6.40 4.59 -28.97
N VAL A 256 6.23 5.85 -29.37
CA VAL A 256 5.36 6.79 -28.68
C VAL A 256 3.96 6.29 -28.97
N GLY A 257 3.51 5.34 -28.15
CA GLY A 257 2.19 4.76 -28.24
C GLY A 257 1.16 5.61 -27.51
N VAL A 258 -0.09 5.18 -27.60
CA VAL A 258 -1.20 5.71 -26.82
C VAL A 258 -1.51 4.73 -25.69
N ILE A 259 -1.88 5.24 -24.52
CA ILE A 259 -2.49 4.42 -23.48
C ILE A 259 -3.88 4.06 -23.97
N TRP A 260 -4.14 2.75 -24.09
CA TRP A 260 -5.49 2.27 -24.39
C TRP A 260 -6.21 1.98 -23.09
N VAL A 261 -7.38 2.59 -22.92
CA VAL A 261 -8.29 2.31 -21.82
C VAL A 261 -9.38 1.41 -22.35
N ASP A 262 -9.53 0.22 -21.77
CA ASP A 262 -10.57 -0.73 -22.17
C ASP A 262 -11.94 -0.43 -21.51
N ASP A 263 -12.96 -1.19 -21.90
CA ASP A 263 -14.33 -1.02 -21.38
C ASP A 263 -14.46 -1.28 -19.87
N ASP A 264 -13.45 -1.93 -19.26
CA ASP A 264 -13.39 -2.26 -17.84
C ASP A 264 -12.52 -1.25 -17.04
N GLU A 265 -12.17 -0.11 -17.64
CA GLU A 265 -11.31 0.94 -17.07
C GLU A 265 -9.85 0.49 -16.83
N ASN A 266 -9.38 -0.60 -17.49
CA ASN A 266 -7.98 -1.00 -17.44
C ASN A 266 -7.17 -0.19 -18.45
N GLY A 267 -5.99 0.28 -18.02
CA GLY A 267 -5.01 0.92 -18.90
C GLY A 267 -4.01 -0.08 -19.42
N HIS A 268 -3.69 0.04 -20.71
CA HIS A 268 -2.72 -0.78 -21.40
C HIS A 268 -1.46 0.02 -21.70
N CYS A 269 -0.32 -0.65 -21.54
CA CYS A 269 1.01 -0.10 -21.69
C CYS A 269 1.19 0.51 -23.09
N PRO A 270 1.63 1.77 -23.19
CA PRO A 270 1.83 2.43 -24.49
C PRO A 270 2.95 1.79 -25.31
N CYS A 271 3.83 0.98 -24.69
CA CYS A 271 4.95 0.35 -25.37
C CYS A 271 4.60 -0.99 -26.04
N CYS A 272 3.72 -1.80 -25.45
CA CYS A 272 3.44 -3.17 -25.93
C CYS A 272 1.96 -3.58 -25.90
N GLY A 273 1.07 -2.76 -25.32
CA GLY A 273 -0.36 -3.06 -25.17
C GLY A 273 -0.70 -4.05 -24.04
N GLY A 274 0.28 -4.45 -23.23
CA GLY A 274 0.06 -5.28 -22.03
C GLY A 274 -0.70 -4.51 -20.94
N ILE A 275 -1.51 -5.19 -20.13
CA ILE A 275 -2.27 -4.56 -19.04
C ILE A 275 -1.30 -3.99 -17.99
N LEU A 276 -1.53 -2.75 -17.58
CA LEU A 276 -0.81 -2.11 -16.48
C LEU A 276 -1.34 -2.57 -15.12
N ARG A 277 -0.43 -2.73 -14.15
CA ARG A 277 -0.71 -3.15 -12.78
C ARG A 277 -0.15 -2.11 -11.82
N ALA A 278 -0.67 -2.06 -10.59
CA ALA A 278 -0.16 -1.22 -9.51
C ALA A 278 0.35 -2.08 -8.36
N ALA A 279 1.38 -1.61 -7.66
CA ALA A 279 1.95 -2.22 -6.46
C ALA A 279 2.48 -1.14 -5.49
N PRO A 280 2.67 -1.45 -4.20
CA PRO A 280 3.41 -0.60 -3.28
C PRO A 280 4.79 -0.23 -3.85
N TRP A 281 5.26 0.99 -3.57
CA TRP A 281 6.61 1.41 -3.93
C TRP A 281 7.62 1.03 -2.83
N PRO A 282 8.85 0.58 -3.15
CA PRO A 282 9.35 0.27 -4.49
C PRO A 282 8.80 -1.06 -4.99
N CYS A 283 8.59 -1.21 -6.30
CA CYS A 283 8.26 -2.52 -6.85
C CYS A 283 9.45 -3.49 -6.63
N GLY A 284 9.17 -4.64 -6.03
CA GLY A 284 10.16 -5.70 -5.77
C GLY A 284 10.72 -6.38 -7.02
#